data_AF-A0AA39KYI5-F1
#
_entry.id   AF-A0AA39KYI5-F1
#
_cell.length_a   1.000
_cell.length_b   1.000
_cell.length_c   1.000
_cell.angle_alpha   90.00
_cell.angle_beta   90.00
_cell.angle_gamma   90.00
#
_symmetry.space_group_name_H-M   'P 1'
#
loop_
_entity.id
_entity.type
_entity.pdbx_description
1 polymer ?
#
loop_
_entity_poly.entity_id
_entity_poly.type
_entity_poly.pdbx_seq_one_letter_code
_entity_poly.pdbx_strand_id
1 'polypeptide(L)'
;MSGKNNVEKLSEIDGHIAKHYNIVRRLGKGAYGIVWKAVNKRTKKIVAMKKIFDAFRNQTDAQRTFREIMFLLSFANHENIIQLIGLHKANNNQDIYLVFEFMETDLHNVIKRGNILKDIHKVFIMYQLFKAIKYIHSGSVIHRDLKPSNILLNTQCHCKIADFGLARSVTQVGEGDSESSGDPTLTDYVATRWYRAPEILIASKRYTKGIDMWSLGCILGEMLLEKPLFPGSSTINQVERIMATLPPPTPEDIMSVSAGYGSNLLEKIPDMPRRTLRELFINVSESAIDLIDKLIIFNPTHRLTAVEALEHSYVANFHHRASEPECSTNVIPPLRDDVQLAVEEYRNKLYSMMDEKHRKYKNMVKHTFSVSSKCRSRRLSEYIKQDTSNTEQTNDSTNKNLYFARNDNGKVKKNESLKQSQISNHNERNSISECARNLTDDKSRTFLPGYAMSYQDYNHQSHHHHHQQLQQSQQMLIKSRHPMISNHITEATCNVGCI
;
A
#
# COMPACT_ATOMS: atom_id res chain seq x y z
N MET A 1 -36.03 7.33 14.29
CA MET A 1 -35.27 7.86 13.13
C MET A 1 -34.10 6.97 12.66
N SER A 2 -33.89 5.74 13.16
CA SER A 2 -32.75 4.87 12.76
C SER A 2 -32.96 4.07 11.46
N GLY A 3 -34.19 3.98 10.94
CA GLY A 3 -34.52 3.16 9.77
C GLY A 3 -34.10 3.74 8.42
N LYS A 4 -34.23 5.05 8.21
CA LYS A 4 -33.93 5.70 6.90
C LYS A 4 -32.43 5.64 6.55
N ASN A 5 -31.55 5.78 7.55
CA ASN A 5 -30.09 5.74 7.35
C ASN A 5 -29.53 4.35 6.99
N ASN A 6 -30.27 3.26 7.26
CA ASN A 6 -29.83 1.92 6.88
C ASN A 6 -30.23 1.56 5.44
N VAL A 7 -31.31 2.13 4.92
CA VAL A 7 -31.79 1.87 3.55
C VAL A 7 -30.89 2.56 2.51
N GLU A 8 -30.47 3.81 2.75
CA GLU A 8 -29.49 4.51 1.88
C GLU A 8 -28.09 3.87 1.93
N LYS A 9 -27.70 3.24 3.05
CA LYS A 9 -26.41 2.51 3.14
C LYS A 9 -26.37 1.26 2.28
N LEU A 10 -27.53 0.66 1.97
CA LEU A 10 -27.65 -0.60 1.23
C LEU A 10 -27.78 -0.38 -0.28
N SER A 11 -28.23 0.79 -0.74
CA SER A 11 -28.39 1.06 -2.19
C SER A 11 -27.06 1.14 -2.94
N GLU A 12 -25.96 1.43 -2.25
CA GLU A 12 -24.62 1.54 -2.85
C GLU A 12 -23.89 0.17 -2.99
N ILE A 13 -24.44 -0.90 -2.40
CA ILE A 13 -23.82 -2.25 -2.33
C ILE A 13 -24.65 -3.27 -3.11
N ASP A 14 -24.00 -4.03 -4.00
CA ASP A 14 -24.67 -5.04 -4.79
C ASP A 14 -25.25 -6.18 -3.92
N GLY A 15 -26.45 -6.64 -4.25
CA GLY A 15 -27.16 -7.65 -3.45
C GLY A 15 -26.37 -8.96 -3.26
N HIS A 16 -25.56 -9.36 -4.24
CA HIS A 16 -24.70 -10.55 -4.10
C HIS A 16 -23.55 -10.34 -3.10
N ILE A 17 -23.04 -9.12 -2.97
CA ILE A 17 -22.05 -8.75 -1.95
C ILE A 17 -22.69 -8.82 -0.56
N ALA A 18 -23.89 -8.26 -0.42
CA ALA A 18 -24.65 -8.28 0.84
C ALA A 18 -25.00 -9.71 1.32
N LYS A 19 -25.02 -10.72 0.42
CA LYS A 19 -25.17 -12.14 0.82
C LYS A 19 -23.95 -12.66 1.60
N HIS A 20 -22.75 -12.14 1.32
CA HIS A 20 -21.49 -12.62 1.91
C HIS A 20 -20.96 -11.73 3.04
N TYR A 21 -21.36 -10.46 3.08
CA TYR A 21 -20.86 -9.48 4.04
C TYR A 21 -22.01 -8.75 4.74
N ASN A 22 -21.83 -8.52 6.04
CA ASN A 22 -22.67 -7.60 6.80
C ASN A 22 -21.98 -6.23 6.82
N ILE A 23 -22.56 -5.22 6.17
CA ILE A 23 -21.98 -3.87 6.12
C ILE A 23 -22.29 -3.17 7.44
N VAL A 24 -21.24 -2.71 8.13
CA VAL A 24 -21.37 -2.10 9.47
C VAL A 24 -21.51 -0.58 9.35
N ARG A 25 -20.48 0.07 8.77
CA ARG A 25 -20.47 1.53 8.58
C ARG A 25 -19.57 1.92 7.41
N ARG A 26 -19.87 3.06 6.80
CA ARG A 26 -18.96 3.71 5.85
C ARG A 26 -17.74 4.26 6.61
N LEU A 27 -16.56 4.07 6.04
CA LEU A 27 -15.29 4.59 6.53
C LEU A 27 -14.91 5.88 5.80
N GLY A 28 -15.13 5.92 4.49
CA GLY A 28 -14.86 7.10 3.66
C GLY A 28 -15.47 6.98 2.26
N LYS A 29 -15.64 8.13 1.60
CA LYS A 29 -16.05 8.25 0.19
C LYS A 29 -15.12 9.26 -0.47
N GLY A 30 -14.44 8.85 -1.53
CA GLY A 30 -13.59 9.69 -2.36
C GLY A 30 -14.05 9.68 -3.81
N ALA A 31 -13.34 10.40 -4.68
CA ALA A 31 -13.64 10.44 -6.11
C ALA A 31 -13.56 9.05 -6.77
N TYR A 32 -12.64 8.20 -6.30
CA TYR A 32 -12.35 6.89 -6.88
C TYR A 32 -13.15 5.74 -6.26
N GLY A 33 -13.97 5.99 -5.24
CA GLY A 33 -14.67 4.89 -4.57
C GLY A 33 -15.17 5.17 -3.17
N ILE A 34 -15.75 4.14 -2.57
CA ILE A 34 -16.24 4.14 -1.19
C ILE A 34 -15.64 2.97 -0.43
N VAL A 35 -15.32 3.20 0.84
CA VAL A 35 -14.81 2.17 1.75
C VAL A 35 -15.79 1.97 2.90
N TRP A 36 -16.09 0.72 3.23
CA TRP A 36 -16.91 0.33 4.37
C TRP A 36 -16.18 -0.64 5.30
N LYS A 37 -16.48 -0.54 6.60
CA LYS A 37 -16.24 -1.61 7.57
C LYS A 37 -17.33 -2.65 7.37
N ALA A 38 -16.94 -3.90 7.17
CA ALA A 38 -17.87 -5.01 6.99
C ALA A 38 -17.44 -6.22 7.83
N VAL A 39 -18.36 -7.15 8.06
CA VAL A 39 -18.09 -8.44 8.69
C VAL A 39 -18.37 -9.53 7.66
N ASN A 40 -17.37 -10.36 7.37
CA ASN A 40 -17.58 -11.53 6.50
C ASN A 40 -18.51 -12.52 7.22
N LYS A 41 -19.66 -12.85 6.62
CA LYS A 41 -20.70 -13.66 7.27
C LYS A 41 -20.25 -15.10 7.55
N ARG A 42 -19.31 -15.63 6.75
CA ARG A 42 -18.76 -16.98 6.88
C ARG A 42 -17.66 -17.04 7.93
N THR A 43 -16.64 -16.19 7.82
CA THR A 43 -15.46 -16.25 8.71
C THR A 43 -15.64 -15.46 10.00
N LYS A 44 -16.69 -14.63 10.09
CA LYS A 44 -16.95 -13.67 11.17
C LYS A 44 -15.84 -12.62 11.36
N LYS A 45 -14.84 -12.57 10.47
CA LYS A 45 -13.77 -11.58 10.51
C LYS A 45 -14.26 -10.22 10.05
N ILE A 46 -13.76 -9.17 10.72
CA ILE A 46 -13.93 -7.78 10.32
C ILE A 46 -13.00 -7.49 9.14
N VAL A 47 -13.50 -6.79 8.13
CA VAL A 47 -12.77 -6.44 6.90
C VAL A 47 -13.07 -5.00 6.50
N ALA A 48 -12.17 -4.41 5.71
CA ALA A 48 -12.44 -3.18 4.97
C ALA A 48 -12.81 -3.53 3.52
N MET A 49 -13.95 -3.06 3.04
CA MET A 49 -14.43 -3.28 1.68
C MET A 49 -14.38 -1.97 0.91
N LYS A 50 -13.58 -1.90 -0.15
CA LYS A 50 -13.45 -0.76 -1.05
C LYS A 50 -14.15 -1.08 -2.36
N LYS A 51 -15.18 -0.32 -2.73
CA LYS A 51 -15.73 -0.33 -4.10
C LYS A 51 -15.02 0.76 -4.89
N ILE A 52 -14.31 0.38 -5.94
CA ILE A 52 -13.69 1.31 -6.88
C ILE A 52 -14.70 1.60 -7.97
N PHE A 53 -15.00 2.89 -8.17
CA PHE A 53 -15.91 3.34 -9.22
C PHE A 53 -15.20 3.41 -10.56
N ASP A 54 -15.92 3.05 -11.64
CA ASP A 54 -15.47 3.25 -13.02
C ASP A 54 -14.09 2.63 -13.31
N ALA A 55 -13.70 1.60 -12.55
CA ALA A 55 -12.43 0.90 -12.67
C ALA A 55 -12.19 0.37 -14.10
N PHE A 56 -13.25 0.10 -14.85
CA PHE A 56 -13.21 -0.39 -16.23
C PHE A 56 -13.89 0.59 -17.21
N ARG A 57 -13.81 1.90 -16.96
CA ARG A 57 -14.35 2.93 -17.87
C ARG A 57 -13.48 3.14 -19.11
N ASN A 58 -12.17 3.16 -18.93
CA ASN A 58 -11.19 3.34 -20.01
C ASN A 58 -9.92 2.51 -19.71
N GLN A 59 -9.01 2.45 -20.69
CA GLN A 59 -7.79 1.65 -20.59
C GLN A 59 -6.87 2.11 -19.46
N THR A 60 -6.74 3.42 -19.21
CA THR A 60 -5.90 3.98 -18.16
C THR A 60 -6.38 3.59 -16.77
N ASP A 61 -7.68 3.71 -16.50
CA ASP A 61 -8.29 3.34 -15.22
C ASP A 61 -8.23 1.82 -14.99
N ALA A 62 -8.46 1.03 -16.05
CA ALA A 62 -8.37 -0.43 -16.01
C ALA A 62 -6.94 -0.91 -15.72
N GLN A 63 -5.94 -0.34 -16.41
CA GLN A 63 -4.53 -0.64 -16.18
C GLN A 63 -4.11 -0.24 -14.76
N ARG A 64 -4.52 0.95 -14.28
CA ARG A 64 -4.25 1.41 -12.91
C ARG A 64 -4.81 0.43 -11.88
N THR A 65 -6.06 0.03 -12.02
CA THR A 65 -6.73 -0.91 -11.11
C THR A 65 -6.06 -2.28 -11.14
N PHE A 66 -5.76 -2.79 -12.34
CA PHE A 66 -5.07 -4.07 -12.50
C PHE A 66 -3.72 -4.07 -11.79
N ARG A 67 -2.93 -3.01 -11.99
CA ARG A 67 -1.61 -2.85 -11.38
C ARG A 67 -1.66 -2.75 -9.87
N GLU A 68 -2.59 -1.97 -9.30
CA GLU A 68 -2.80 -1.89 -7.85
C GLU A 68 -3.00 -3.29 -7.27
N ILE A 69 -3.89 -4.09 -7.89
CA ILE A 69 -4.17 -5.46 -7.45
C ILE A 69 -2.95 -6.36 -7.59
N MET A 70 -2.19 -6.26 -8.68
CA MET A 70 -1.00 -7.11 -8.89
C MET A 70 0.06 -6.85 -7.82
N PHE A 71 0.39 -5.59 -7.53
CA PHE A 71 1.36 -5.26 -6.49
C PHE A 71 0.88 -5.69 -5.10
N LEU A 72 -0.39 -5.46 -4.77
CA LEU A 72 -0.96 -5.93 -3.50
C LEU A 72 -0.87 -7.45 -3.33
N LEU A 73 -1.04 -8.21 -4.41
CA LEU A 73 -0.88 -9.66 -4.38
C LEU A 73 0.60 -10.08 -4.25
N SER A 74 1.52 -9.38 -4.92
CA SER A 74 2.95 -9.64 -4.83
C SER A 74 3.53 -9.38 -3.43
N PHE A 75 3.02 -8.37 -2.72
CA PHE A 75 3.52 -7.98 -1.40
C PHE A 75 2.70 -8.51 -0.22
N ALA A 76 1.76 -9.43 -0.47
CA ALA A 76 0.74 -9.86 0.51
C ALA A 76 1.28 -10.50 1.81
N ASN A 77 2.57 -10.86 1.85
CA ASN A 77 3.20 -11.56 2.98
C ASN A 77 3.99 -10.64 3.93
N HIS A 78 3.99 -9.33 3.70
CA HIS A 78 4.68 -8.39 4.58
C HIS A 78 3.72 -7.78 5.62
N GLU A 79 4.11 -7.79 6.91
CA GLU A 79 3.24 -7.35 8.00
C GLU A 79 2.87 -5.86 7.94
N ASN A 80 3.77 -5.01 7.42
CA ASN A 80 3.57 -3.56 7.29
C ASN A 80 3.03 -3.13 5.90
N ILE A 81 2.46 -4.06 5.13
CA ILE A 81 1.76 -3.77 3.87
C ILE A 81 0.33 -4.29 3.98
N ILE A 82 -0.64 -3.54 3.44
CA ILE A 82 -2.05 -3.90 3.54
C ILE A 82 -2.36 -5.18 2.75
N GLN A 83 -2.98 -6.15 3.41
CA GLN A 83 -3.33 -7.41 2.77
C GLN A 83 -4.64 -7.31 1.98
N LEU A 84 -4.56 -7.60 0.67
CA LEU A 84 -5.73 -7.85 -0.18
C LEU A 84 -6.25 -9.28 0.06
N ILE A 85 -7.36 -9.39 0.79
CA ILE A 85 -7.99 -10.66 1.14
C ILE A 85 -8.73 -11.25 -0.08
N GLY A 86 -9.50 -10.42 -0.79
CA GLY A 86 -10.32 -10.89 -1.90
C GLY A 86 -10.82 -9.79 -2.82
N LEU A 87 -11.38 -10.23 -3.95
CA LEU A 87 -11.95 -9.39 -4.99
C LEU A 87 -13.37 -9.89 -5.29
N HIS A 88 -14.28 -8.98 -5.62
CA HIS A 88 -15.63 -9.30 -6.10
C HIS A 88 -16.00 -8.42 -7.27
N LYS A 89 -16.69 -9.02 -8.24
CA LYS A 89 -17.21 -8.35 -9.43
C LYS A 89 -18.39 -7.47 -9.04
N ALA A 90 -18.50 -6.27 -9.61
CA ALA A 90 -19.71 -5.47 -9.48
C ALA A 90 -20.76 -5.83 -10.55
N ASN A 91 -22.04 -5.60 -10.23
CA ASN A 91 -23.15 -5.90 -11.14
C ASN A 91 -23.07 -5.09 -12.46
N ASN A 92 -22.58 -3.85 -12.41
CA ASN A 92 -22.49 -2.96 -13.56
C ASN A 92 -21.31 -3.26 -14.51
N ASN A 93 -20.44 -4.22 -14.18
CA ASN A 93 -19.21 -4.54 -14.92
C ASN A 93 -18.20 -3.40 -15.11
N GLN A 94 -18.45 -2.23 -14.50
CA GLN A 94 -17.58 -1.05 -14.54
C GLN A 94 -16.84 -0.85 -13.22
N ASP A 95 -17.47 -1.23 -12.11
CA ASP A 95 -16.87 -1.17 -10.78
C ASP A 95 -16.22 -2.50 -10.38
N ILE A 96 -15.42 -2.46 -9.32
CA ILE A 96 -14.88 -3.65 -8.66
C ILE A 96 -14.84 -3.47 -7.14
N TYR A 97 -15.07 -4.55 -6.39
CA TYR A 97 -14.92 -4.56 -4.94
C TYR A 97 -13.62 -5.24 -4.54
N LEU A 98 -12.83 -4.56 -3.72
CA LEU A 98 -11.62 -5.07 -3.09
C LEU A 98 -11.91 -5.24 -1.59
N VAL A 99 -11.51 -6.38 -1.03
CA VAL A 99 -11.66 -6.70 0.39
C VAL A 99 -10.28 -6.79 1.01
N PHE A 100 -10.02 -5.93 1.98
CA PHE A 100 -8.77 -5.83 2.72
C PHE A 100 -8.95 -6.26 4.17
N GLU A 101 -7.83 -6.54 4.84
CA GLU A 101 -7.83 -6.53 6.29
C GLU A 101 -8.26 -5.16 6.83
N PHE A 102 -8.84 -5.14 8.02
CA PHE A 102 -9.39 -3.91 8.60
C PHE A 102 -8.34 -3.21 9.47
N MET A 103 -8.18 -1.91 9.25
CA MET A 103 -7.41 -0.98 10.09
C MET A 103 -8.35 0.12 10.62
N GLU A 104 -8.10 0.58 11.84
CA GLU A 104 -8.99 1.49 12.57
C GLU A 104 -8.98 2.91 12.00
N THR A 105 -7.81 3.37 11.57
CA THR A 105 -7.61 4.73 11.06
C THR A 105 -6.40 4.81 10.13
N ASP A 106 -6.02 6.02 9.76
CA ASP A 106 -4.84 6.36 8.96
C ASP A 106 -4.04 7.45 9.70
N LEU A 107 -2.77 7.56 9.37
CA LEU A 107 -1.84 8.45 10.04
C LEU A 107 -2.24 9.93 9.87
N HIS A 108 -2.84 10.31 8.74
CA HIS A 108 -3.34 11.67 8.55
C HIS A 108 -4.38 12.05 9.61
N ASN A 109 -5.37 11.19 9.82
CA ASN A 109 -6.40 11.39 10.83
C ASN A 109 -5.84 11.39 12.26
N VAL A 110 -4.77 10.63 12.52
CA VAL A 110 -4.12 10.61 13.84
C VAL A 110 -3.35 11.90 14.10
N ILE A 111 -2.55 12.36 13.13
CA ILE A 111 -1.79 13.64 13.24
C ILE A 111 -2.76 14.80 13.42
N LYS A 112 -3.82 14.87 12.61
CA LYS A 112 -4.81 15.95 12.66
C LYS A 112 -5.52 16.10 14.02
N ARG A 113 -5.68 14.99 14.77
CA ARG A 113 -6.31 15.05 16.10
C ARG A 113 -5.39 15.70 17.14
N GLY A 114 -4.07 15.75 16.89
CA GLY A 114 -3.05 16.28 17.79
C GLY A 114 -2.89 15.45 19.07
N ASN A 115 -1.72 15.51 19.70
CA ASN A 115 -1.46 14.95 21.04
C ASN A 115 -1.71 13.43 21.24
N ILE A 116 -1.97 12.66 20.18
CA ILE A 116 -2.13 11.18 20.27
C ILE A 116 -0.76 10.47 20.15
N LEU A 117 0.12 10.99 19.30
CA LEU A 117 1.42 10.36 19.00
C LEU A 117 2.50 10.84 19.96
N LYS A 118 2.79 10.03 20.98
CA LYS A 118 4.02 10.13 21.78
C LYS A 118 5.24 9.86 20.89
N ASP A 119 6.42 10.33 21.31
CA ASP A 119 7.64 10.18 20.49
C ASP A 119 7.98 8.73 20.17
N ILE A 120 7.77 7.82 21.13
CA ILE A 120 7.95 6.38 20.89
C ILE A 120 7.02 5.85 19.79
N HIS A 121 5.80 6.38 19.65
CA HIS A 121 4.89 6.02 18.55
C HIS A 121 5.44 6.50 17.21
N LYS A 122 5.97 7.74 17.15
CA LYS A 122 6.57 8.31 15.93
C LYS A 122 7.77 7.46 15.46
N VAL A 123 8.66 7.10 16.40
CA VAL A 123 9.81 6.22 16.13
C VAL A 123 9.36 4.85 15.63
N PHE A 124 8.39 4.24 16.32
CA PHE A 124 7.89 2.91 15.96
C PHE A 124 7.19 2.88 14.60
N ILE A 125 6.45 3.94 14.24
CA ILE A 125 5.86 4.10 12.91
C ILE A 125 6.97 4.20 11.87
N MET A 126 7.99 5.04 12.07
CA MET A 126 9.09 5.17 11.10
C MET A 126 9.84 3.86 10.89
N TYR A 127 10.15 3.12 11.96
CA TYR A 127 10.76 1.79 11.86
C TYR A 127 9.93 0.85 10.95
N GLN A 128 8.62 0.75 11.20
CA GLN A 128 7.72 -0.09 10.42
C GLN A 128 7.62 0.36 8.95
N LEU A 129 7.67 1.67 8.68
CA LEU A 129 7.67 2.21 7.33
C LEU A 129 8.98 1.89 6.59
N PHE A 130 10.14 2.06 7.22
CA PHE A 130 11.42 1.69 6.61
C PHE A 130 11.50 0.19 6.34
N LYS A 131 11.02 -0.64 7.27
CA LYS A 131 10.90 -2.09 7.09
C LYS A 131 10.04 -2.46 5.87
N ALA A 132 8.87 -1.83 5.73
CA ALA A 132 8.00 -2.02 4.56
C ALA A 132 8.67 -1.57 3.25
N ILE A 133 9.34 -0.42 3.27
CA ILE A 133 9.95 0.15 2.07
C ILE A 133 11.20 -0.62 1.66
N LYS A 134 12.00 -1.13 2.59
CA LYS A 134 13.08 -2.08 2.29
C LYS A 134 12.55 -3.29 1.51
N TYR A 135 11.42 -3.86 1.93
CA TYR A 135 10.79 -4.99 1.24
C TYR A 135 10.28 -4.63 -0.16
N ILE A 136 9.61 -3.47 -0.32
CA ILE A 136 9.11 -3.01 -1.63
C ILE A 136 10.28 -2.70 -2.58
N HIS A 137 11.30 -2.02 -2.08
CA HIS A 137 12.47 -1.59 -2.85
C HIS A 137 13.38 -2.75 -3.26
N SER A 138 13.53 -3.78 -2.43
CA SER A 138 14.25 -5.01 -2.82
C SER A 138 13.55 -5.76 -3.96
N GLY A 139 12.21 -5.64 -4.05
CA GLY A 139 11.43 -6.09 -5.21
C GLY A 139 11.54 -5.19 -6.45
N SER A 140 12.42 -4.20 -6.45
CA SER A 140 12.58 -3.20 -7.52
C SER A 140 11.31 -2.41 -7.82
N VAL A 141 10.46 -2.17 -6.82
CA VAL A 141 9.25 -1.35 -6.95
C VAL A 141 9.41 -0.04 -6.19
N ILE A 142 8.81 1.02 -6.70
CA ILE A 142 8.66 2.32 -6.03
C ILE A 142 7.16 2.61 -5.83
N HIS A 143 6.79 3.11 -4.65
CA HIS A 143 5.40 3.36 -4.29
C HIS A 143 4.86 4.65 -4.93
N ARG A 144 5.67 5.72 -4.94
CA ARG A 144 5.41 7.04 -5.57
C ARG A 144 4.29 7.90 -4.97
N ASP A 145 3.44 7.35 -4.11
CA ASP A 145 2.36 8.10 -3.44
C ASP A 145 2.31 7.84 -1.93
N LEU A 146 3.47 7.82 -1.27
CA LEU A 146 3.51 7.74 0.19
C LEU A 146 3.09 9.08 0.80
N LYS A 147 2.09 9.01 1.69
CA LYS A 147 1.54 10.14 2.43
C LYS A 147 0.78 9.61 3.65
N PRO A 148 0.54 10.43 4.69
CA PRO A 148 -0.11 9.98 5.92
C PRO A 148 -1.48 9.32 5.71
N SER A 149 -2.27 9.70 4.70
CA SER A 149 -3.56 9.06 4.41
C SER A 149 -3.45 7.63 3.87
N ASN A 150 -2.26 7.27 3.37
CA ASN A 150 -1.96 5.94 2.82
C ASN A 150 -1.20 5.05 3.83
N ILE A 151 -0.95 5.57 5.05
CA ILE A 151 -0.37 4.81 6.16
C ILE A 151 -1.50 4.47 7.13
N LEU A 152 -1.99 3.23 7.08
CA LEU A 152 -3.09 2.77 7.92
C LEU A 152 -2.56 2.34 9.29
N LEU A 153 -3.33 2.62 10.35
CA LEU A 153 -2.95 2.34 11.74
C LEU A 153 -4.04 1.57 12.48
N ASN A 154 -3.62 0.66 13.34
CA ASN A 154 -4.49 0.00 14.31
C ASN A 154 -4.30 0.55 15.74
N THR A 155 -5.10 0.05 16.68
CA THR A 155 -5.05 0.44 18.10
C THR A 155 -3.73 0.13 18.81
N GLN A 156 -2.93 -0.81 18.29
CA GLN A 156 -1.60 -1.16 18.79
C GLN A 156 -0.47 -0.38 18.10
N CYS A 157 -0.79 0.65 17.31
CA CYS A 157 0.17 1.44 16.56
C CYS A 157 0.96 0.63 15.50
N HIS A 158 0.44 -0.53 15.08
CA HIS A 158 0.96 -1.20 13.90
C HIS A 158 0.51 -0.48 12.65
N CYS A 159 1.46 -0.18 11.76
CA CYS A 159 1.18 0.52 10.52
C CYS A 159 1.27 -0.38 9.29
N LYS A 160 0.42 -0.08 8.29
CA LYS A 160 0.42 -0.76 6.99
C LYS A 160 0.34 0.25 5.85
N ILE A 161 1.26 0.13 4.89
CA ILE A 161 1.24 0.90 3.65
C ILE A 161 0.10 0.39 2.76
N ALA A 162 -0.66 1.33 2.19
CA ALA A 162 -1.76 1.07 1.27
C ALA A 162 -1.67 1.95 0.01
N ASP A 163 -2.51 1.62 -0.99
CA ASP A 163 -2.67 2.33 -2.27
C ASP A 163 -1.45 2.28 -3.22
N PHE A 164 -1.31 1.15 -3.90
CA PHE A 164 -0.27 0.91 -4.91
C PHE A 164 -0.69 1.36 -6.32
N GLY A 165 -1.72 2.20 -6.46
CA GLY A 165 -2.26 2.60 -7.78
C GLY A 165 -1.26 3.37 -8.65
N LEU A 166 -0.33 4.08 -8.02
CA LEU A 166 0.74 4.83 -8.71
C LEU A 166 2.11 4.13 -8.69
N ALA A 167 2.19 2.93 -8.09
CA ALA A 167 3.45 2.20 -7.97
C ALA A 167 3.98 1.76 -9.35
N ARG A 168 5.31 1.61 -9.45
CA ARG A 168 6.04 1.27 -10.68
C ARG A 168 7.20 0.33 -10.39
N SER A 169 7.54 -0.56 -11.33
CA SER A 169 8.80 -1.29 -11.30
C SER A 169 9.92 -0.42 -11.86
N VAL A 170 11.03 -0.29 -11.14
CA VAL A 170 12.24 0.43 -11.57
C VAL A 170 12.84 -0.21 -12.83
N THR A 171 12.74 -1.54 -12.98
CA THR A 171 13.30 -2.25 -14.15
C THR A 171 12.52 -2.02 -15.45
N GLN A 172 11.31 -1.46 -15.37
CA GLN A 172 10.52 -1.08 -16.55
C GLN A 172 10.72 0.39 -16.93
N VAL A 173 11.50 1.14 -16.15
CA VAL A 173 11.64 2.61 -16.23
C VAL A 173 12.99 3.04 -16.86
N GLY A 174 13.89 2.13 -17.26
CA GLY A 174 15.08 2.41 -18.11
C GLY A 174 15.37 1.22 -19.04
N GLU A 175 15.81 1.34 -20.30
CA GLU A 175 16.81 2.22 -20.92
C GLU A 175 16.40 2.72 -22.34
N GLY A 176 15.25 3.39 -22.51
CA GLY A 176 14.83 3.81 -23.86
C GLY A 176 14.11 5.13 -23.89
N ASP A 177 14.66 6.06 -24.66
CA ASP A 177 14.09 7.33 -25.14
C ASP A 177 12.80 7.13 -25.96
N SER A 178 11.77 6.52 -25.38
CA SER A 178 10.47 6.43 -26.04
C SER A 178 9.69 7.71 -25.78
N GLU A 179 9.93 8.72 -26.62
CA GLU A 179 9.11 9.93 -26.77
C GLU A 179 7.64 9.65 -27.15
N SER A 180 7.27 8.38 -27.32
CA SER A 180 6.00 7.93 -27.90
C SER A 180 5.03 7.25 -26.93
N SER A 181 5.42 6.96 -25.69
CA SER A 181 4.45 6.61 -24.66
C SER A 181 4.09 7.89 -23.91
N GLY A 182 2.89 8.43 -24.13
CA GLY A 182 2.34 9.47 -23.26
C GLY A 182 2.31 8.94 -21.83
N ASP A 183 3.38 9.16 -21.09
CA ASP A 183 3.50 8.73 -19.72
C ASP A 183 2.40 9.46 -18.97
N PRO A 184 1.39 8.75 -18.41
CA PRO A 184 0.29 9.41 -17.73
C PRO A 184 0.78 10.27 -16.56
N THR A 185 2.06 10.13 -16.16
CA THR A 185 2.76 10.94 -15.15
C THR A 185 2.83 12.43 -15.46
N LEU A 186 2.75 12.83 -16.73
CA LEU A 186 2.84 14.23 -17.17
C LEU A 186 1.51 14.97 -17.17
N THR A 187 0.38 14.30 -16.92
CA THR A 187 -0.86 15.04 -16.62
C THR A 187 -0.73 15.67 -15.24
N ASP A 188 -0.64 17.00 -15.20
CA ASP A 188 -0.61 17.85 -14.00
C ASP A 188 -1.59 17.34 -12.93
N TYR A 189 -1.11 16.46 -12.05
CA TYR A 189 -1.99 15.65 -11.22
C TYR A 189 -2.63 16.49 -10.11
N VAL A 190 -3.96 16.48 -10.09
CA VAL A 190 -4.89 16.98 -9.06
C VAL A 190 -4.82 16.11 -7.79
N ALA A 191 -3.61 15.85 -7.28
CA ALA A 191 -3.36 15.10 -6.05
C ALA A 191 -2.47 15.90 -5.09
N THR A 192 -2.46 15.52 -3.80
CA THR A 192 -1.67 16.19 -2.76
C THR A 192 -0.18 16.13 -3.12
N ARG A 193 0.37 17.28 -3.52
CA ARG A 193 1.77 17.44 -3.95
C ARG A 193 2.78 17.59 -2.81
N TRP A 194 2.31 17.68 -1.57
CA TRP A 194 3.10 18.02 -0.38
C TRP A 194 4.21 17.00 -0.05
N TYR A 195 4.05 15.75 -0.49
CA TYR A 195 5.00 14.66 -0.24
C TYR A 195 5.83 14.31 -1.49
N ARG A 196 5.64 15.01 -2.61
CA ARG A 196 6.37 14.73 -3.84
C ARG A 196 7.80 15.22 -3.74
N ALA A 197 8.73 14.38 -4.18
CA ALA A 197 10.14 14.70 -4.24
C ALA A 197 10.44 15.76 -5.32
N PRO A 198 11.50 16.58 -5.18
CA PRO A 198 11.86 17.62 -6.13
C PRO A 198 11.96 17.10 -7.58
N GLU A 199 12.54 15.92 -7.77
CA GLU A 199 12.68 15.27 -9.08
C GLU A 199 11.36 14.92 -9.75
N ILE A 200 10.31 14.66 -8.98
CA ILE A 200 8.96 14.46 -9.50
C ILE A 200 8.33 15.79 -9.89
N LEU A 201 8.55 16.84 -9.10
CA LEU A 201 7.95 18.16 -9.31
C LEU A 201 8.53 18.86 -10.54
N ILE A 202 9.81 18.64 -10.85
CA ILE A 202 10.48 19.23 -12.01
C ILE A 202 10.53 18.30 -13.22
N ALA A 203 9.69 17.25 -13.22
CA ALA A 203 9.50 16.29 -14.31
C ALA A 203 10.80 15.61 -14.78
N SER A 204 11.64 15.20 -13.82
CA SER A 204 12.80 14.37 -14.14
C SER A 204 12.35 13.05 -14.79
N LYS A 205 13.04 12.65 -15.86
CA LYS A 205 12.83 11.34 -16.49
C LYS A 205 13.43 10.19 -15.66
N ARG A 206 14.26 10.47 -14.64
CA ARG A 206 14.93 9.46 -13.82
C ARG A 206 14.19 9.28 -12.49
N TYR A 207 13.37 8.24 -12.40
CA TYR A 207 12.73 7.86 -11.14
C TYR A 207 13.62 6.88 -10.36
N THR A 208 13.94 7.23 -9.10
CA THR A 208 14.72 6.36 -8.21
C THR A 208 13.94 6.00 -6.95
N LYS A 209 14.46 5.04 -6.18
CA LYS A 209 13.94 4.68 -4.86
C LYS A 209 13.93 5.86 -3.87
N GLY A 210 14.77 6.88 -4.11
CA GLY A 210 14.86 8.08 -3.31
C GLY A 210 13.57 8.89 -3.22
N ILE A 211 12.63 8.73 -4.17
CA ILE A 211 11.32 9.42 -4.16
C ILE A 211 10.48 9.00 -2.94
N ASP A 212 10.47 7.71 -2.63
CA ASP A 212 9.76 7.19 -1.47
C ASP A 212 10.45 7.64 -0.17
N MET A 213 11.79 7.70 -0.16
CA MET A 213 12.59 8.14 0.99
C MET A 213 12.34 9.62 1.33
N TRP A 214 12.22 10.48 0.31
CA TRP A 214 11.78 11.88 0.49
C TRP A 214 10.40 11.95 1.13
N SER A 215 9.46 11.15 0.61
CA SER A 215 8.08 11.11 1.11
C SER A 215 8.04 10.70 2.59
N LEU A 216 8.87 9.74 3.00
CA LEU A 216 9.04 9.34 4.40
C LEU A 216 9.62 10.45 5.27
N GLY A 217 10.58 11.24 4.75
CA GLY A 217 11.09 12.44 5.42
C GLY A 217 9.97 13.46 5.67
N CYS A 218 9.10 13.71 4.67
CA CYS A 218 7.95 14.60 4.82
C CYS A 218 6.94 14.07 5.86
N ILE A 219 6.70 12.76 5.88
CA ILE A 219 5.82 12.09 6.87
C ILE A 219 6.37 12.24 8.29
N LEU A 220 7.68 12.02 8.48
CA LEU A 220 8.33 12.23 9.78
C LEU A 220 8.23 13.70 10.21
N GLY A 221 8.53 14.63 9.30
CA GLY A 221 8.40 16.06 9.56
C GLY A 221 6.98 16.44 9.97
N GLU A 222 5.96 15.91 9.30
CA GLU A 222 4.56 16.16 9.64
C GLU A 222 4.15 15.55 10.99
N MET A 223 4.65 14.37 11.35
CA MET A 223 4.42 13.79 12.69
C MET A 223 5.06 14.62 13.81
N LEU A 224 6.19 15.27 13.54
CA LEU A 224 6.91 16.08 14.53
C LEU A 224 6.32 17.49 14.66
N LEU A 225 5.87 18.10 13.56
CA LEU A 225 5.29 19.45 13.54
C LEU A 225 3.77 19.46 13.75
N GLU A 226 3.12 18.30 13.71
CA GLU A 226 1.67 18.12 13.66
C GLU A 226 0.97 18.84 12.49
N LYS A 227 1.75 19.29 11.50
CA LYS A 227 1.30 19.96 10.28
C LYS A 227 2.21 19.59 9.11
N PRO A 228 1.72 19.60 7.86
CA PRO A 228 2.52 19.23 6.69
C PRO A 228 3.80 20.06 6.59
N LEU A 229 4.92 19.40 6.26
CA LEU A 229 6.23 20.05 6.16
C LEU A 229 6.27 21.07 5.00
N PHE A 230 5.74 20.69 3.83
CA PHE A 230 5.73 21.53 2.62
C PHE A 230 4.33 21.64 2.00
N PRO A 231 3.43 22.49 2.54
CA PRO A 231 2.07 22.62 2.04
C PRO A 231 1.96 23.57 0.83
N GLY A 232 2.46 23.16 -0.34
CA GLY A 232 2.42 23.97 -1.57
C GLY A 232 1.05 24.02 -2.26
N SER A 233 0.64 25.21 -2.69
CA SER A 233 -0.65 25.47 -3.37
C SER A 233 -0.62 25.17 -4.88
N SER A 234 0.56 25.20 -5.50
CA SER A 234 0.85 24.86 -6.91
C SER A 234 2.18 24.11 -7.00
N THR A 235 2.53 23.58 -8.18
CA THR A 235 3.85 22.93 -8.40
C THR A 235 4.98 23.91 -8.14
N ILE A 236 4.87 25.13 -8.66
CA ILE A 236 5.84 26.20 -8.44
C ILE A 236 5.95 26.53 -6.94
N ASN A 237 4.82 26.76 -6.27
CA ASN A 237 4.83 27.08 -4.84
C ASN A 237 5.34 25.92 -3.97
N GLN A 238 5.13 24.67 -4.40
CA GLN A 238 5.70 23.50 -3.74
C GLN A 238 7.23 23.52 -3.81
N VAL A 239 7.78 23.79 -5.00
CA VAL A 239 9.24 23.90 -5.21
C VAL A 239 9.82 25.08 -4.42
N GLU A 240 9.20 26.25 -4.46
CA GLU A 240 9.61 27.43 -3.69
C GLU A 240 9.70 27.12 -2.19
N ARG A 241 8.71 26.43 -1.63
CA ARG A 241 8.69 26.05 -0.21
C ARG A 241 9.82 25.09 0.15
N ILE A 242 10.10 24.13 -0.72
CA ILE A 242 11.22 23.20 -0.53
C ILE A 242 12.54 23.99 -0.52
N MET A 243 12.75 24.85 -1.51
CA MET A 243 13.98 25.63 -1.67
C MET A 243 14.18 26.72 -0.61
N ALA A 244 13.10 27.16 0.04
CA ALA A 244 13.18 28.05 1.18
C ALA A 244 13.74 27.35 2.45
N THR A 245 13.82 26.02 2.45
CA THR A 245 14.29 25.24 3.61
C THR A 245 15.60 24.50 3.38
N LEU A 246 15.88 24.12 2.13
CA LEU A 246 17.10 23.44 1.76
C LEU A 246 18.23 24.44 1.44
N PRO A 247 19.50 24.03 1.60
CA PRO A 247 20.60 24.72 0.94
C PRO A 247 20.38 24.82 -0.57
N PRO A 248 20.91 25.85 -1.25
CA PRO A 248 20.90 25.91 -2.71
C PRO A 248 21.46 24.62 -3.31
N PRO A 249 20.79 24.00 -4.29
CA PRO A 249 21.33 22.83 -4.96
C PRO A 249 22.61 23.21 -5.72
N THR A 250 23.63 22.36 -5.63
CA THR A 250 24.85 22.53 -6.42
C THR A 250 24.57 22.25 -7.90
N PRO A 251 25.45 22.66 -8.83
CA PRO A 251 25.31 22.28 -10.24
C PRO A 251 25.21 20.76 -10.47
N GLU A 252 25.92 19.96 -9.66
CA GLU A 252 25.83 18.51 -9.69
C GLU A 252 24.43 18.01 -9.29
N ASP A 253 23.86 18.59 -8.23
CA ASP A 253 22.51 18.29 -7.78
C ASP A 253 21.47 18.64 -8.84
N ILE A 254 21.63 19.77 -9.53
CA ILE A 254 20.74 20.17 -10.62
C ILE A 254 20.83 19.18 -11.78
N MET A 255 22.04 18.75 -12.17
CA MET A 255 22.25 17.77 -13.24
C MET A 255 21.67 16.39 -12.90
N SER A 256 21.73 15.96 -11.64
CA SER A 256 21.20 14.66 -11.22
C SER A 256 19.67 14.59 -11.37
N VAL A 257 19.00 15.74 -11.26
CA VAL A 257 17.54 15.84 -11.34
C VAL A 257 17.04 16.33 -12.70
N SER A 258 17.74 17.25 -13.35
CA SER A 258 17.28 17.95 -14.55
C SER A 258 18.27 17.76 -15.72
N ALA A 259 17.88 16.92 -16.68
CA ALA A 259 18.47 16.92 -18.02
C ALA A 259 17.58 17.69 -19.03
N GLY A 260 16.70 18.59 -18.57
CA GLY A 260 15.70 19.24 -19.43
C GLY A 260 14.96 20.42 -18.78
N TYR A 261 13.65 20.55 -19.05
CA TYR A 261 12.77 21.70 -18.77
C TYR A 261 12.77 22.26 -17.32
N GLY A 262 13.25 21.49 -16.33
CA GLY A 262 13.21 21.83 -14.91
C GLY A 262 14.21 22.90 -14.45
N SER A 263 15.31 23.13 -15.18
CA SER A 263 16.35 24.11 -14.79
C SER A 263 15.81 25.54 -14.73
N ASN A 264 14.96 25.92 -15.67
CA ASN A 264 14.34 27.25 -15.75
C ASN A 264 13.46 27.58 -14.53
N LEU A 265 12.90 26.57 -13.85
CA LEU A 265 12.10 26.77 -12.63
C LEU A 265 13.00 27.03 -11.42
N LEU A 266 14.18 26.41 -11.39
CA LEU A 266 15.15 26.54 -10.30
C LEU A 266 15.91 27.88 -10.36
N GLU A 267 16.22 28.36 -11.56
CA GLU A 267 16.93 29.64 -11.78
C GLU A 267 16.08 30.87 -11.44
N LYS A 268 14.75 30.75 -11.46
CA LYS A 268 13.81 31.85 -11.21
C LYS A 268 13.36 31.97 -9.76
N ILE A 269 13.87 31.13 -8.87
CA ILE A 269 13.48 31.16 -7.46
C ILE A 269 14.10 32.42 -6.83
N PRO A 270 13.29 33.37 -6.33
CA PRO A 270 13.81 34.59 -5.72
C PRO A 270 14.71 34.26 -4.53
N ASP A 271 15.61 35.16 -4.16
CA ASP A 271 16.28 35.14 -2.86
C ASP A 271 15.23 35.34 -1.75
N MET A 272 14.58 34.23 -1.39
CA MET A 272 13.56 34.18 -0.36
C MET A 272 14.23 34.01 1.00
N PRO A 273 13.65 34.58 2.08
CA PRO A 273 14.14 34.35 3.43
C PRO A 273 14.08 32.85 3.74
N ARG A 274 15.24 32.27 4.05
CA ARG A 274 15.38 30.84 4.32
C ARG A 274 15.13 30.53 5.79
N ARG A 275 14.46 29.41 6.04
CA ARG A 275 14.40 28.78 7.36
C ARG A 275 14.89 27.35 7.23
N THR A 276 16.03 27.07 7.82
CA THR A 276 16.62 25.73 7.84
C THR A 276 15.68 24.72 8.49
N LEU A 277 15.84 23.43 8.17
CA LEU A 277 15.08 22.36 8.83
C LEU A 277 15.23 22.44 10.35
N ARG A 278 16.44 22.66 10.87
CA ARG A 278 16.70 22.84 12.30
C ARG A 278 15.90 23.98 12.94
N GLU A 279 15.70 25.10 12.24
CA GLU A 279 14.88 26.21 12.73
C GLU A 279 13.38 25.91 12.70
N LEU A 280 12.93 24.95 11.87
CA LEU A 280 11.54 24.49 11.85
C LEU A 280 11.24 23.52 13.01
N PHE A 281 12.21 22.66 13.36
CA PHE A 281 12.05 21.61 14.38
C PHE A 281 12.58 22.03 15.75
N ILE A 282 11.90 23.00 16.38
CA ILE A 282 12.21 23.43 17.75
C ILE A 282 11.74 22.37 18.75
N ASN A 283 12.56 22.04 19.76
CA ASN A 283 12.29 21.03 20.79
C ASN A 283 12.13 19.59 20.27
N VAL A 284 12.73 19.28 19.13
CA VAL A 284 12.79 17.90 18.58
C VAL A 284 14.15 17.28 18.93
N SER A 285 14.21 15.95 19.08
CA SER A 285 15.46 15.26 19.38
C SER A 285 16.47 15.37 18.24
N GLU A 286 17.76 15.50 18.57
CA GLU A 286 18.84 15.60 17.57
C GLU A 286 18.86 14.41 16.60
N SER A 287 18.56 13.20 17.09
CA SER A 287 18.48 12.00 16.25
C SER A 287 17.32 12.05 15.23
N ALA A 288 16.21 12.70 15.56
CA ALA A 288 15.11 12.90 14.61
C ALA A 288 15.46 13.93 13.54
N ILE A 289 16.10 15.04 13.94
CA ILE A 289 16.55 16.09 13.01
C ILE A 289 17.59 15.51 12.04
N ASP A 290 18.57 14.78 12.56
CA ASP A 290 19.61 14.11 11.77
C ASP A 290 19.01 13.12 10.75
N LEU A 291 17.98 12.35 11.14
CA LEU A 291 17.27 11.48 10.19
C LEU A 291 16.54 12.29 9.11
N ILE A 292 15.88 13.40 9.46
CA ILE A 292 15.21 14.27 8.50
C ILE A 292 16.21 14.89 7.53
N ASP A 293 17.33 15.42 8.01
CA ASP A 293 18.38 16.03 7.19
C ASP A 293 18.95 15.03 6.17
N LYS A 294 18.96 13.74 6.51
CA LYS A 294 19.41 12.65 5.63
C LYS A 294 18.33 12.10 4.67
N LEU A 295 17.05 12.43 4.87
CA LEU A 295 15.94 12.05 3.99
C LEU A 295 15.49 13.19 3.08
N ILE A 296 15.51 14.42 3.59
CA ILE A 296 15.09 15.65 2.92
C ILE A 296 16.31 16.30 2.27
N ILE A 297 16.89 15.59 1.29
CA ILE A 297 18.00 16.07 0.47
C ILE A 297 17.51 16.27 -0.96
N PHE A 298 17.92 17.37 -1.61
CA PHE A 298 17.51 17.67 -2.98
C PHE A 298 17.93 16.54 -3.94
N ASN A 299 19.21 16.17 -3.92
CA ASN A 299 19.75 15.12 -4.77
C ASN A 299 19.29 13.72 -4.30
N PRO A 300 18.56 12.95 -5.14
CA PRO A 300 17.98 11.69 -4.72
C PRO A 300 19.01 10.59 -4.43
N THR A 301 20.24 10.68 -4.97
CA THR A 301 21.30 9.68 -4.72
C THR A 301 21.96 9.83 -3.36
N HIS A 302 21.83 10.99 -2.72
CA HIS A 302 22.42 11.28 -1.41
C HIS A 302 21.46 10.96 -0.25
N ARG A 303 20.18 10.67 -0.54
CA ARG A 303 19.20 10.27 0.47
C ARG A 303 19.53 8.88 0.99
N LEU A 304 19.30 8.64 2.28
CA LEU A 304 19.38 7.30 2.84
C LEU A 304 18.46 6.34 2.08
N THR A 305 18.97 5.15 1.81
CA THR A 305 18.15 4.00 1.44
C THR A 305 17.35 3.50 2.65
N ALA A 306 16.31 2.71 2.41
CA ALA A 306 15.54 2.11 3.51
C ALA A 306 16.38 1.16 4.38
N VAL A 307 17.43 0.54 3.82
CA VAL A 307 18.36 -0.31 4.57
C VAL A 307 19.18 0.54 5.53
N GLU A 308 19.79 1.62 5.04
CA GLU A 308 20.58 2.53 5.89
C GLU A 308 19.70 3.26 6.92
N ALA A 309 18.45 3.60 6.56
CA ALA A 309 17.51 4.22 7.48
C ALA A 309 17.09 3.30 8.64
N LEU A 310 17.07 1.97 8.44
CA LEU A 310 16.84 0.99 9.52
C LEU A 310 18.03 0.90 10.49
N GLU A 311 19.24 1.21 10.03
CA GLU A 311 20.44 1.25 10.86
C GLU A 311 20.61 2.60 11.58
N HIS A 312 19.73 3.56 11.33
CA HIS A 312 19.81 4.89 11.90
C HIS A 312 19.52 4.90 13.41
N SER A 313 20.24 5.74 14.16
CA SER A 313 20.11 5.89 15.62
C SER A 313 18.67 6.15 16.09
N TYR A 314 17.89 6.85 15.27
CA TYR A 314 16.50 7.21 15.57
C TYR A 314 15.60 5.99 15.80
N VAL A 315 15.81 4.91 15.04
CA VAL A 315 14.99 3.67 15.11
C VAL A 315 15.73 2.52 15.79
N ALA A 316 16.92 2.76 16.35
CA ALA A 316 17.81 1.72 16.89
C ALA A 316 17.13 0.82 17.95
N ASN A 317 16.22 1.38 18.76
CA ASN A 317 15.48 0.63 19.78
C ASN A 317 14.56 -0.46 19.22
N PHE A 318 14.19 -0.39 17.93
CA PHE A 318 13.34 -1.37 17.27
C PHE A 318 14.06 -2.16 16.18
N HIS A 319 15.24 -1.72 15.75
CA HIS A 319 16.00 -2.35 14.69
C HIS A 319 16.32 -3.81 15.01
N HIS A 320 15.94 -4.72 14.12
CA HIS A 320 16.22 -6.13 14.26
C HIS A 320 16.28 -6.83 12.89
N ARG A 321 17.51 -6.99 12.37
CA ARG A 321 17.78 -7.52 11.02
C ARG A 321 17.02 -8.80 10.66
N ALA A 322 16.88 -9.75 11.60
CA ALA A 322 16.18 -11.02 11.33
C ALA A 322 14.65 -10.86 11.12
N SER A 323 14.07 -9.74 11.57
CA SER A 323 12.67 -9.39 11.35
C SER A 323 12.46 -8.35 10.25
N GLU A 324 13.48 -8.07 9.42
CA GLU A 324 13.45 -7.06 8.36
C GLU A 324 13.69 -7.72 6.99
N PRO A 325 12.69 -8.48 6.47
CA PRO A 325 12.87 -9.27 5.28
C PRO A 325 13.04 -8.41 4.02
N GLU A 326 13.68 -9.00 3.02
CA GLU A 326 13.74 -8.47 1.65
C GLU A 326 12.85 -9.33 0.73
N CYS A 327 12.38 -8.72 -0.35
CA CYS A 327 11.72 -9.45 -1.41
C CYS A 327 12.78 -10.22 -2.21
N SER A 328 12.69 -11.55 -2.23
CA SER A 328 13.68 -12.43 -2.84
C SER A 328 13.81 -12.32 -4.36
N THR A 329 12.81 -11.71 -5.02
CA THR A 329 12.74 -11.59 -6.48
C THR A 329 12.21 -10.23 -6.88
N ASN A 330 12.67 -9.73 -8.03
CA ASN A 330 12.08 -8.54 -8.65
C ASN A 330 10.58 -8.77 -8.90
N VAL A 331 9.76 -7.82 -8.47
CA VAL A 331 8.32 -7.84 -8.71
C VAL A 331 8.07 -7.19 -10.06
N ILE A 332 7.89 -8.05 -11.07
CA ILE A 332 7.55 -7.63 -12.43
C ILE A 332 6.03 -7.81 -12.58
N PRO A 333 5.26 -6.72 -12.72
CA PRO A 333 3.85 -6.86 -13.05
C PRO A 333 3.70 -7.70 -14.32
N PRO A 334 2.69 -8.57 -14.41
CA PRO A 334 2.52 -9.48 -15.56
C PRO A 334 2.26 -8.75 -16.89
N LEU A 335 2.08 -7.42 -16.84
CA LEU A 335 2.01 -6.54 -18.00
C LEU A 335 3.00 -5.41 -17.79
N ARG A 336 3.78 -5.12 -18.83
CA ARG A 336 4.61 -3.93 -18.87
C ARG A 336 3.72 -2.69 -19.00
N ASP A 337 4.19 -1.56 -18.50
CA ASP A 337 3.41 -0.31 -18.52
C ASP A 337 3.17 0.25 -19.94
N ASP A 338 4.01 -0.11 -20.91
CA ASP A 338 3.88 0.25 -22.33
C ASP A 338 2.83 -0.59 -23.09
N VAL A 339 2.34 -1.67 -22.49
CA VAL A 339 1.31 -2.52 -23.10
C VAL A 339 -0.08 -2.06 -22.65
N GLN A 340 -0.84 -1.47 -23.58
CA GLN A 340 -2.24 -1.12 -23.36
C GLN A 340 -3.16 -2.22 -23.90
N LEU A 341 -3.62 -3.08 -22.99
CA LEU A 341 -4.66 -4.06 -23.30
C LEU A 341 -6.04 -3.41 -23.43
N ALA A 342 -6.96 -4.12 -24.08
CA ALA A 342 -8.36 -3.73 -24.06
C ALA A 342 -8.92 -3.81 -22.62
N VAL A 343 -9.92 -2.97 -22.33
CA VAL A 343 -10.56 -2.90 -21.00
C VAL A 343 -11.12 -4.27 -20.59
N GLU A 344 -11.73 -4.98 -21.54
CA GLU A 344 -12.25 -6.34 -21.38
C GLU A 344 -11.18 -7.32 -20.92
N GLU A 345 -9.96 -7.22 -21.46
CA GLU A 345 -8.86 -8.14 -21.15
C GLU A 345 -8.35 -7.93 -19.73
N TYR A 346 -8.17 -6.68 -19.29
CA TYR A 346 -7.84 -6.37 -17.91
C TYR A 346 -8.88 -6.95 -16.93
N ARG A 347 -10.16 -6.69 -17.22
CA ARG A 347 -11.28 -7.16 -16.41
C ARG A 347 -11.35 -8.70 -16.36
N ASN A 348 -11.24 -9.35 -17.50
CA ASN A 348 -11.32 -10.82 -17.60
C ASN A 348 -10.14 -11.49 -16.89
N LYS A 349 -8.93 -10.92 -16.97
CA LYS A 349 -7.77 -11.41 -16.21
C LYS A 349 -7.98 -11.30 -14.70
N LEU A 350 -8.52 -10.18 -14.20
CA LEU A 350 -8.82 -10.05 -12.77
C LEU A 350 -9.85 -11.08 -12.31
N TYR A 351 -10.90 -11.31 -13.11
CA TYR A 351 -11.94 -12.27 -12.79
C TYR A 351 -11.47 -13.72 -12.89
N SER A 352 -10.59 -14.06 -13.84
CA SER A 352 -10.02 -15.42 -13.91
C SER A 352 -9.12 -15.71 -12.69
N MET A 353 -8.32 -14.74 -12.25
CA MET A 353 -7.52 -14.85 -11.03
C MET A 353 -8.39 -15.04 -9.78
N MET A 354 -9.55 -14.38 -9.72
CA MET A 354 -10.55 -14.63 -8.68
C MET A 354 -11.02 -16.07 -8.67
N ASP A 355 -11.41 -16.60 -9.82
CA ASP A 355 -11.97 -17.95 -9.94
C ASP A 355 -10.94 -19.03 -9.65
N GLU A 356 -9.68 -18.82 -10.02
CA GLU A 356 -8.59 -19.73 -9.67
C GLU A 356 -8.32 -19.76 -8.17
N LYS A 357 -8.28 -18.60 -7.50
CA LYS A 357 -8.10 -18.52 -6.03
C LYS A 357 -9.28 -19.20 -5.31
N HIS A 358 -10.51 -18.99 -5.77
CA HIS A 358 -11.69 -19.66 -5.25
C HIS A 358 -11.66 -21.18 -5.50
N ARG A 359 -11.20 -21.64 -6.67
CA ARG A 359 -11.02 -23.07 -6.99
C ARG A 359 -9.97 -23.71 -6.10
N LYS A 360 -8.78 -23.11 -5.96
CA LYS A 360 -7.72 -23.59 -5.06
C LYS A 360 -8.22 -23.68 -3.61
N TYR A 361 -8.93 -22.67 -3.11
CA TYR A 361 -9.53 -22.70 -1.78
C TYR A 361 -10.60 -23.79 -1.63
N LYS A 362 -11.54 -23.93 -2.59
CA LYS A 362 -12.55 -25.00 -2.57
C LYS A 362 -11.93 -26.40 -2.61
N ASN A 363 -10.88 -26.59 -3.42
CA ASN A 363 -10.18 -27.87 -3.53
C ASN A 363 -9.42 -28.20 -2.24
N MET A 364 -8.77 -27.21 -1.62
CA MET A 364 -8.13 -27.38 -0.32
C MET A 364 -9.14 -27.79 0.75
N VAL A 365 -10.27 -27.09 0.86
CA VAL A 365 -11.35 -27.41 1.81
C VAL A 365 -11.97 -28.78 1.52
N LYS A 366 -12.22 -29.14 0.26
CA LYS A 366 -12.69 -30.49 -0.11
C LYS A 366 -11.70 -31.59 0.28
N HIS A 367 -10.40 -31.35 0.16
CA HIS A 367 -9.38 -32.28 0.63
C HIS A 367 -9.35 -32.39 2.16
N THR A 368 -9.51 -31.29 2.90
CA THR A 368 -9.57 -31.34 4.38
C THR A 368 -10.82 -32.10 4.87
N PHE A 369 -11.96 -31.91 4.20
CA PHE A 369 -13.19 -32.63 4.51
C PHE A 369 -13.14 -34.10 4.05
N SER A 370 -12.50 -34.44 2.93
CA SER A 370 -12.38 -35.85 2.48
C SER A 370 -11.42 -36.66 3.34
N VAL A 371 -10.35 -36.04 3.87
CA VAL A 371 -9.43 -36.67 4.84
C VAL A 371 -10.12 -36.88 6.20
N SER A 372 -10.90 -35.91 6.67
CA SER A 372 -11.70 -36.05 7.90
C SER A 372 -12.81 -37.12 7.77
N SER A 373 -13.45 -37.21 6.59
CA SER A 373 -14.47 -38.22 6.31
C SER A 373 -13.89 -39.63 6.17
N LYS A 374 -12.71 -39.79 5.56
CA LYS A 374 -11.98 -41.07 5.51
C LYS A 374 -11.47 -41.50 6.89
N CYS A 375 -11.08 -40.56 7.76
CA CYS A 375 -10.64 -40.87 9.13
C CYS A 375 -11.82 -41.27 10.03
N ARG A 376 -13.01 -40.65 9.86
CA ARG A 376 -14.25 -41.07 10.53
C ARG A 376 -14.77 -42.43 10.05
N SER A 377 -14.67 -42.70 8.74
CA SER A 377 -15.09 -43.99 8.17
C SER A 377 -14.15 -45.14 8.57
N ARG A 378 -12.83 -44.88 8.73
CA ARG A 378 -11.88 -45.88 9.26
C ARG A 378 -12.15 -46.21 10.72
N ARG A 379 -12.43 -45.20 11.57
CA ARG A 379 -12.75 -45.43 13.00
C ARG A 379 -14.06 -46.20 13.20
N LEU A 380 -15.08 -46.00 12.35
CA LEU A 380 -16.30 -46.82 12.40
C LEU A 380 -16.06 -48.26 11.93
N SER A 381 -15.20 -48.48 10.93
CA SER A 381 -14.88 -49.84 10.45
C SER A 381 -13.97 -50.64 11.39
N GLU A 382 -13.16 -49.96 12.22
CA GLU A 382 -12.33 -50.62 13.25
C GLU A 382 -13.15 -51.00 14.50
N TYR A 383 -14.16 -50.19 14.88
CA TYR A 383 -15.05 -50.53 16.00
C TYR A 383 -16.00 -51.71 15.69
N ILE A 384 -16.41 -51.89 14.44
CA ILE A 384 -17.31 -53.00 14.05
C ILE A 384 -16.55 -54.34 13.88
N LYS A 385 -15.22 -54.31 13.75
CA LYS A 385 -14.39 -55.53 13.62
C LYS A 385 -13.85 -56.08 14.94
N GLN A 386 -13.98 -55.36 16.05
CA GLN A 386 -13.50 -55.84 17.35
C GLN A 386 -14.55 -56.61 18.17
N ASP A 387 -15.83 -56.56 17.79
CA ASP A 387 -16.91 -57.28 18.49
C ASP A 387 -17.26 -58.66 17.88
N THR A 388 -16.52 -59.15 16.87
CA THR A 388 -16.81 -60.44 16.21
C THR A 388 -15.66 -61.45 16.14
N SER A 389 -14.60 -61.28 16.93
CA SER A 389 -13.50 -62.26 16.96
C SER A 389 -12.91 -62.45 18.35
N ASN A 390 -13.72 -62.94 19.28
CA ASN A 390 -13.27 -63.57 20.52
C ASN A 390 -14.00 -64.91 20.70
N THR A 391 -13.55 -65.92 19.94
CA THR A 391 -13.80 -67.34 20.25
C THR A 391 -12.68 -68.17 19.64
N GLU A 392 -11.98 -68.90 20.52
CA GLU A 392 -11.22 -70.16 20.32
C GLU A 392 -9.81 -70.03 19.68
N GLN A 393 -8.70 -70.22 20.42
CA GLN A 393 -8.05 -71.49 20.83
C GLN A 393 -7.80 -72.43 19.63
N THR A 394 -6.63 -73.02 19.33
CA THR A 394 -5.37 -73.34 20.02
C THR A 394 -4.41 -73.99 18.99
N ASN A 395 -3.09 -73.97 19.27
CA ASN A 395 -2.06 -74.96 18.91
C ASN A 395 -1.44 -75.06 17.49
N ASP A 396 -0.19 -74.58 17.42
CA ASP A 396 1.06 -75.36 17.29
C ASP A 396 1.71 -75.71 15.93
N SER A 397 3.03 -75.45 15.91
CA SER A 397 4.15 -76.12 15.22
C SER A 397 4.44 -75.94 13.70
N THR A 398 5.54 -75.20 13.45
CA THR A 398 6.71 -75.47 12.56
C THR A 398 6.52 -75.91 11.09
N ASN A 399 7.20 -75.27 10.12
CA ASN A 399 8.60 -75.57 9.71
C ASN A 399 9.04 -74.90 8.37
N LYS A 400 10.37 -74.67 8.24
CA LYS A 400 11.24 -74.48 7.03
C LYS A 400 11.22 -73.13 6.28
N ASN A 401 12.31 -72.33 6.30
CA ASN A 401 13.63 -72.43 5.59
C ASN A 401 13.49 -72.18 4.07
N LEU A 402 14.36 -71.52 3.29
CA LEU A 402 15.75 -70.99 3.32
C LEU A 402 15.80 -70.01 2.08
N TYR A 403 16.70 -69.03 1.95
CA TYR A 403 17.98 -69.17 1.23
C TYR A 403 18.84 -67.88 1.29
N PHE A 404 20.16 -68.13 1.37
CA PHE A 404 21.35 -67.27 1.28
C PHE A 404 21.41 -66.41 -0.01
N ALA A 405 22.15 -65.29 -0.12
CA ALA A 405 23.63 -65.23 -0.04
C ALA A 405 24.22 -63.81 0.17
N ARG A 406 25.27 -63.77 1.02
CA ARG A 406 26.63 -63.18 0.89
C ARG A 406 26.85 -62.15 -0.24
N ASN A 407 27.65 -61.09 -0.13
CA ASN A 407 28.85 -60.71 0.65
C ASN A 407 29.21 -59.27 0.15
N ASP A 408 30.04 -58.40 0.72
CA ASP A 408 30.77 -58.27 1.98
C ASP A 408 31.46 -56.88 1.93
N ASN A 409 31.76 -56.33 3.11
CA ASN A 409 32.84 -55.37 3.41
C ASN A 409 32.79 -53.93 2.82
N GLY A 410 33.03 -52.86 3.58
CA GLY A 410 33.42 -52.75 4.99
C GLY A 410 34.17 -51.44 5.29
N LYS A 411 34.04 -51.01 6.55
CA LYS A 411 34.87 -50.04 7.32
C LYS A 411 34.62 -48.55 7.04
N VAL A 412 33.94 -47.80 7.92
CA VAL A 412 34.20 -47.47 9.35
C VAL A 412 35.52 -46.72 9.54
N LYS A 413 35.41 -45.45 9.95
CA LYS A 413 36.17 -44.93 11.10
C LYS A 413 35.28 -44.01 11.94
N LYS A 414 35.41 -44.24 13.24
CA LYS A 414 34.66 -43.77 14.39
C LYS A 414 35.58 -42.80 15.15
N ASN A 415 35.01 -41.83 15.85
CA ASN A 415 35.28 -41.48 17.26
C ASN A 415 34.76 -40.06 17.53
N GLU A 416 33.72 -39.93 18.36
CA GLU A 416 33.77 -39.82 19.84
C GLU A 416 34.34 -38.45 20.24
N SER A 417 33.64 -37.58 20.96
CA SER A 417 33.07 -37.81 22.30
C SER A 417 32.38 -36.50 22.76
N LEU A 418 31.15 -36.56 23.32
CA LEU A 418 30.80 -36.39 24.76
C LEU A 418 31.05 -34.96 25.27
N LYS A 419 30.21 -34.22 26.00
CA LYS A 419 29.05 -34.40 26.91
C LYS A 419 28.61 -32.94 27.24
N GLN A 420 27.49 -32.54 27.84
CA GLN A 420 26.16 -33.06 28.19
C GLN A 420 25.47 -31.93 28.99
N SER A 421 24.14 -32.04 29.14
CA SER A 421 23.20 -31.30 30.02
C SER A 421 22.89 -29.84 29.63
N GLN A 422 21.68 -29.50 29.17
CA GLN A 422 20.36 -29.52 29.82
C GLN A 422 20.32 -28.76 31.15
N ILE A 423 19.67 -27.58 31.14
CA ILE A 423 18.52 -27.14 31.96
C ILE A 423 18.41 -25.60 31.86
N SER A 424 17.17 -25.11 31.66
CA SER A 424 16.64 -23.73 31.84
C SER A 424 15.96 -23.06 30.63
N ASN A 425 15.10 -23.81 29.91
CA ASN A 425 14.05 -23.20 29.09
C ASN A 425 12.81 -22.89 29.93
N HIS A 426 12.86 -21.78 30.69
CA HIS A 426 11.67 -21.10 31.22
C HIS A 426 12.11 -19.72 31.76
N ASN A 427 12.18 -18.70 30.89
CA ASN A 427 12.07 -17.28 31.32
C ASN A 427 11.90 -16.23 30.20
N GLU A 428 11.89 -16.57 28.92
CA GLU A 428 11.90 -15.54 27.86
C GLU A 428 10.53 -15.11 27.29
N ARG A 429 9.42 -15.61 27.87
CA ARG A 429 8.06 -15.18 27.46
C ARG A 429 7.43 -14.09 28.34
N ASN A 430 8.10 -13.66 29.41
CA ASN A 430 7.52 -12.72 30.37
C ASN A 430 7.84 -11.24 30.10
N SER A 431 8.98 -10.92 29.48
CA SER A 431 9.44 -9.53 29.27
C SER A 431 8.66 -8.77 28.18
N ILE A 432 8.12 -9.45 27.16
CA ILE A 432 7.27 -8.81 26.13
C ILE A 432 5.82 -8.63 26.64
N SER A 433 5.41 -9.41 27.65
CA SER A 433 4.05 -9.36 28.22
C SER A 433 3.86 -8.28 29.29
N GLU A 434 4.93 -7.80 29.93
CA GLU A 434 4.85 -6.79 31.00
C GLU A 434 4.67 -5.36 30.48
N CYS A 435 5.24 -5.03 29.32
CA CYS A 435 5.06 -3.69 28.72
C CYS A 435 3.62 -3.46 28.22
N ALA A 436 2.88 -4.54 27.93
CA ALA A 436 1.48 -4.51 27.50
C ALA A 436 0.45 -4.57 28.65
N ARG A 437 0.86 -4.93 29.88
CA ARG A 437 -0.05 -5.03 31.04
C ARG A 437 -0.28 -3.71 31.77
N ASN A 438 0.58 -2.71 31.60
CA ASN A 438 0.43 -1.38 32.22
C ASN A 438 -0.64 -0.49 31.56
N LEU A 439 -1.56 -1.07 30.77
CA LEU A 439 -2.63 -0.38 30.04
C LEU A 439 -4.04 -0.75 30.53
N THR A 440 -4.19 -1.52 31.62
CA THR A 440 -5.51 -1.96 32.10
C THR A 440 -5.83 -1.72 33.57
N ASP A 441 -5.04 -0.92 34.29
CA ASP A 441 -5.43 -0.44 35.63
C ASP A 441 -5.46 1.08 35.67
N ASP A 442 -6.63 1.65 35.35
CA ASP A 442 -7.21 2.65 36.23
C ASP A 442 -8.74 2.69 36.06
N LYS A 443 -9.44 2.05 36.99
CA LYS A 443 -10.87 2.23 37.22
C LYS A 443 -11.01 3.19 38.40
N SER A 444 -11.43 4.43 38.18
CA SER A 444 -12.61 5.01 38.83
C SER A 444 -12.80 6.51 38.57
N ARG A 445 -14.06 6.85 38.22
CA ARG A 445 -14.79 8.11 38.50
C ARG A 445 -14.33 9.37 37.74
N THR A 446 -15.17 10.26 37.22
CA THR A 446 -16.61 10.54 37.37
C THR A 446 -17.03 11.53 36.27
N PHE A 447 -18.27 11.45 35.82
CA PHE A 447 -18.97 12.47 35.04
C PHE A 447 -18.93 13.84 35.73
N LEU A 448 -18.71 14.91 34.96
CA LEU A 448 -19.48 16.16 35.06
C LEU A 448 -19.64 16.83 33.68
N PRO A 449 -20.77 17.54 33.43
CA PRO A 449 -21.22 17.97 32.12
C PRO A 449 -20.91 19.44 31.81
N GLY A 450 -20.90 19.78 30.52
CA GLY A 450 -21.14 21.15 30.07
C GLY A 450 -19.91 21.91 29.58
N TYR A 451 -19.69 21.84 28.27
CA TYR A 451 -19.54 23.05 27.44
C TYR A 451 -20.17 22.73 26.08
N ALA A 452 -21.47 23.01 25.98
CA ALA A 452 -22.10 23.24 24.69
C ALA A 452 -21.68 24.64 24.23
N MET A 453 -20.83 24.69 23.21
CA MET A 453 -20.61 25.86 22.37
C MET A 453 -20.68 25.38 20.93
N SER A 454 -21.89 25.46 20.37
CA SER A 454 -22.18 25.30 18.96
C SER A 454 -22.19 26.67 18.29
N TYR A 455 -21.28 26.92 17.37
CA TYR A 455 -21.37 27.87 16.24
C TYR A 455 -20.29 27.37 15.26
N GLN A 456 -20.61 26.57 14.23
CA GLN A 456 -21.00 27.08 12.90
C GLN A 456 -20.25 28.39 12.61
N ASP A 457 -19.26 28.33 11.70
CA ASP A 457 -18.60 29.46 10.98
C ASP A 457 -17.08 29.31 10.75
N TYR A 458 -16.57 28.07 10.81
CA TYR A 458 -15.43 27.60 9.99
C TYR A 458 -15.81 26.46 9.02
N ASN A 459 -17.10 26.41 8.65
CA ASN A 459 -17.56 25.88 7.38
C ASN A 459 -17.22 26.91 6.28
N HIS A 460 -16.86 26.44 5.07
CA HIS A 460 -16.94 27.14 3.77
C HIS A 460 -15.68 27.66 3.04
N GLN A 461 -14.49 27.77 3.63
CA GLN A 461 -13.24 28.07 2.87
C GLN A 461 -12.51 26.78 2.42
N SER A 462 -13.07 25.89 1.61
CA SER A 462 -13.53 26.19 0.27
C SER A 462 -14.46 25.06 -0.17
N HIS A 463 -15.76 25.23 0.04
CA HIS A 463 -16.77 24.49 -0.75
C HIS A 463 -16.76 24.89 -2.25
N HIS A 464 -15.74 25.67 -2.64
CA HIS A 464 -15.47 26.74 -3.61
C HIS A 464 -13.99 26.57 -4.05
N HIS A 465 -13.60 25.68 -4.96
CA HIS A 465 -14.09 25.47 -6.33
C HIS A 465 -15.33 24.58 -6.50
N HIS A 466 -16.38 24.83 -5.73
CA HIS A 466 -17.80 25.03 -6.11
C HIS A 466 -18.15 25.31 -7.57
N HIS A 467 -17.20 25.36 -8.48
CA HIS A 467 -17.48 25.60 -9.87
C HIS A 467 -16.43 24.89 -10.75
N GLN A 468 -16.32 23.56 -10.57
CA GLN A 468 -16.35 22.65 -11.75
C GLN A 468 -17.31 23.17 -12.84
N GLN A 469 -18.41 23.78 -12.38
CA GLN A 469 -19.51 24.31 -13.14
C GLN A 469 -19.25 25.63 -13.92
N LEU A 470 -18.34 26.54 -13.55
CA LEU A 470 -18.06 27.71 -14.44
C LEU A 470 -17.24 27.29 -15.67
N GLN A 471 -16.27 26.40 -15.53
CA GLN A 471 -15.46 25.93 -16.67
C GLN A 471 -16.28 25.06 -17.63
N GLN A 472 -17.22 24.26 -17.11
CA GLN A 472 -18.24 23.60 -17.93
C GLN A 472 -19.12 24.61 -18.69
N SER A 473 -19.38 25.80 -18.15
CA SER A 473 -20.18 26.82 -18.83
C SER A 473 -19.41 27.65 -19.87
N GLN A 474 -18.11 27.94 -19.67
CA GLN A 474 -17.29 28.74 -20.61
C GLN A 474 -16.68 27.95 -21.78
N GLN A 475 -16.30 26.67 -21.64
CA GLN A 475 -15.83 25.90 -22.80
C GLN A 475 -16.99 25.54 -23.75
N MET A 476 -18.22 25.51 -23.25
CA MET A 476 -19.42 25.51 -24.10
C MET A 476 -19.63 26.83 -24.87
N LEU A 477 -19.02 27.96 -24.47
CA LEU A 477 -19.16 29.26 -25.16
C LEU A 477 -18.19 29.46 -26.35
N ILE A 478 -17.10 28.66 -26.50
CA ILE A 478 -16.13 28.78 -27.63
C ILE A 478 -16.13 27.58 -28.59
N LYS A 479 -17.24 26.85 -28.59
CA LYS A 479 -17.87 26.37 -29.83
C LYS A 479 -18.10 27.47 -30.90
N SER A 480 -17.54 28.67 -30.77
CA SER A 480 -17.94 29.83 -31.58
C SER A 480 -17.00 30.22 -32.72
N ARG A 481 -15.75 29.72 -32.88
CA ARG A 481 -14.91 30.08 -34.06
C ARG A 481 -14.00 28.96 -34.61
N HIS A 482 -14.51 28.29 -35.65
CA HIS A 482 -13.97 27.36 -36.69
C HIS A 482 -12.48 27.48 -37.14
N PRO A 483 -11.84 26.44 -37.77
CA PRO A 483 -12.15 25.91 -39.13
C PRO A 483 -12.04 24.37 -39.38
N MET A 484 -12.98 23.78 -40.16
CA MET A 484 -12.85 23.15 -41.51
C MET A 484 -11.91 21.93 -41.59
N ILE A 485 -12.43 20.69 -41.49
CA ILE A 485 -12.77 19.75 -42.61
C ILE A 485 -11.57 19.44 -43.53
N SER A 486 -11.12 18.19 -43.52
CA SER A 486 -10.13 17.65 -44.46
C SER A 486 -10.77 16.94 -45.65
N ASN A 487 -10.11 17.11 -46.80
CA ASN A 487 -9.87 16.16 -47.88
C ASN A 487 -10.72 16.23 -49.17
N HIS A 488 -9.97 16.58 -50.22
CA HIS A 488 -9.83 15.92 -51.53
C HIS A 488 -10.46 16.55 -52.80
N ILE A 489 -9.55 16.85 -53.73
CA ILE A 489 -9.57 16.54 -55.19
C ILE A 489 -9.94 17.69 -56.17
N THR A 490 -8.86 18.16 -56.83
CA THR A 490 -8.64 18.50 -58.26
C THR A 490 -9.41 19.59 -59.00
N GLU A 491 -8.63 20.22 -59.90
CA GLU A 491 -8.99 20.80 -61.19
C GLU A 491 -9.48 22.26 -61.24
N ALA A 492 -8.52 23.10 -61.65
CA ALA A 492 -8.54 23.83 -62.90
C ALA A 492 -9.39 25.12 -63.02
N THR A 493 -8.71 26.08 -63.66
CA THR A 493 -9.23 27.24 -64.41
C THR A 493 -9.61 28.51 -63.64
N CYS A 494 -8.68 29.47 -63.75
CA CYS A 494 -8.87 30.71 -64.51
C CYS A 494 -10.04 31.66 -64.13
N ASN A 495 -9.61 32.86 -63.72
CA ASN A 495 -9.81 34.11 -64.48
C ASN A 495 -10.75 35.17 -63.87
N VAL A 496 -10.26 36.41 -64.02
CA VAL A 496 -10.96 37.71 -64.03
C VAL A 496 -11.38 38.32 -62.68
N GLY A 497 -10.64 39.37 -62.29
CA GLY A 497 -11.06 40.32 -61.28
C GLY A 497 -11.96 41.42 -61.84
N CYS A 498 -12.38 42.34 -60.97
CA CYS A 498 -12.64 43.74 -61.31
C CYS A 498 -13.00 44.56 -60.06
N ILE A 499 -12.30 45.70 -59.97
CA ILE A 499 -12.55 46.94 -59.21
C ILE A 499 -12.20 46.92 -57.71
#